data_AF-A0A6N7I9Z6-F1
#
_entry.id   AF-A0A6N7I9Z6-F1
#
_cell.length_a   1.000
_cell.length_b   1.000
_cell.length_c   1.000
_cell.angle_alpha   90.00
_cell.angle_beta   90.00
_cell.angle_gamma   90.00
#
_symmetry.space_group_name_H-M   'P 1'
#
loop_
_entity.id
_entity.type
_entity.pdbx_description
1 polymer ?
#
loop_
_entity_poly.entity_id
_entity_poly.type
_entity_poly.pdbx_seq_one_letter_code
_entity_poly.pdbx_strand_id
1 'polypeptide(L)'
;MPPHAPALVVAVPGTDDASATDIPAEIRGSVAALYPGLRVHAAYLDDGGIDELLAELGEDPEEGPPGAVIVPLVTGPYPRVYDVLRGARETAGVRAPITEPLGPHPLLAQALHVRLAESGLARADRVRRLGLVTAADGVIVATVGGEGAVRAADMTAVLLASRLAVPVVPASLDGAPGLPDVAERLRKTGVTRAAIAPCIVGPEVDQGLLAGLAEEIGADSAAPLGTHPAVVRLVGLRYEVALEATDL
;
A
#
# COMPACT_ATOMS: atom_id res chain seq x y z
N MET A 1 -2.37 25.92 4.35
CA MET A 1 -3.60 25.16 4.66
C MET A 1 -4.67 26.15 5.10
N PRO A 2 -5.90 26.07 4.57
CA PRO A 2 -7.01 26.91 5.02
C PRO A 2 -7.35 26.62 6.50
N PRO A 3 -7.87 27.60 7.25
CA PRO A 3 -8.08 27.52 8.71
C PRO A 3 -9.10 26.47 9.18
N HIS A 4 -9.73 25.74 8.26
CA HIS A 4 -10.71 24.68 8.54
C HIS A 4 -10.47 23.41 7.71
N ALA A 5 -9.20 23.13 7.35
CA ALA A 5 -8.88 21.91 6.61
C ALA A 5 -9.29 20.65 7.42
N PRO A 6 -9.98 19.68 6.78
CA PRO A 6 -10.32 18.40 7.40
C PRO A 6 -9.07 17.70 7.94
N ALA A 7 -9.17 17.02 9.08
CA ALA A 7 -8.08 16.18 9.55
C ALA A 7 -7.80 15.06 8.55
N LEU A 8 -6.54 14.65 8.41
CA LEU A 8 -6.19 13.43 7.69
C LEU A 8 -6.17 12.27 8.68
N VAL A 9 -6.99 11.26 8.43
CA VAL A 9 -7.01 9.99 9.17
C VAL A 9 -6.43 8.91 8.27
N VAL A 10 -5.27 8.36 8.64
CA VAL A 10 -4.65 7.23 7.94
C VAL A 10 -5.10 5.94 8.61
N ALA A 11 -5.83 5.12 7.86
CA ALA A 11 -6.34 3.84 8.33
C ALA A 11 -5.39 2.72 7.92
N VAL A 12 -4.67 2.16 8.89
CA VAL A 12 -3.67 1.10 8.67
C VAL A 12 -4.34 -0.27 8.83
N PRO A 13 -4.39 -1.13 7.80
CA PRO A 13 -4.94 -2.46 7.96
C PRO A 13 -4.15 -3.30 8.96
N GLY A 14 -4.80 -4.30 9.55
CA GLY A 14 -4.20 -5.18 10.55
C GLY A 14 -4.27 -4.61 11.96
N THR A 15 -3.50 -5.23 12.85
CA THR A 15 -3.43 -4.96 14.30
C THR A 15 -2.08 -4.36 14.68
N ASP A 16 -1.98 -3.83 15.90
CA ASP A 16 -0.70 -3.56 16.57
C ASP A 16 -0.07 -4.90 16.98
N ASP A 17 0.31 -5.68 15.97
CA ASP A 17 1.18 -6.82 16.19
C ASP A 17 2.54 -6.23 16.56
N ALA A 18 3.15 -6.70 17.66
CA ALA A 18 4.38 -6.16 18.26
C ALA A 18 5.66 -6.31 17.39
N SER A 19 5.48 -6.17 16.07
CA SER A 19 6.50 -5.85 15.08
C SER A 19 7.35 -4.66 15.54
N ALA A 20 8.60 -4.64 15.08
CA ALA A 20 9.57 -3.63 15.50
C ALA A 20 9.24 -2.19 15.01
N THR A 21 8.16 -1.99 14.25
CA THR A 21 7.86 -0.74 13.55
C THR A 21 6.42 -0.33 13.76
N ASP A 22 6.22 0.78 14.50
CA ASP A 22 4.94 1.45 14.66
C ASP A 22 4.59 2.23 13.37
N ILE A 23 3.96 1.53 12.43
CA ILE A 23 3.59 2.07 11.11
C ILE A 23 2.68 3.31 11.25
N PRO A 24 1.62 3.32 12.09
CA PRO A 24 0.82 4.52 12.32
C PRO A 24 1.66 5.71 12.77
N ALA A 25 2.54 5.57 13.77
CA ALA A 25 3.33 6.68 14.27
C ALA A 25 4.33 7.21 13.23
N GLU A 26 4.99 6.32 12.49
CA GLU A 26 5.94 6.69 11.45
C GLU A 26 5.28 7.40 10.26
N ILE A 27 4.15 6.89 9.78
CA ILE A 27 3.38 7.54 8.71
C ILE A 27 2.91 8.91 9.19
N ARG A 28 2.33 9.00 10.39
CA ARG A 28 1.89 10.27 10.98
C ARG A 28 3.03 11.29 11.02
N GLY A 29 4.20 10.89 11.54
CA GLY A 29 5.37 11.76 11.61
C GLY A 29 5.87 12.21 10.23
N SER A 30 5.91 11.28 9.27
CA SER A 30 6.38 11.56 7.91
C SER A 30 5.43 12.48 7.15
N VAL A 31 4.12 12.27 7.26
CA VAL A 31 3.11 13.14 6.64
C VAL A 31 3.13 14.52 7.29
N ALA A 32 3.18 14.61 8.62
CA ALA A 32 3.26 15.89 9.33
C ALA A 32 4.51 16.70 8.95
N ALA A 33 5.62 16.02 8.67
CA ALA A 33 6.84 16.67 8.18
C ALA A 33 6.71 17.19 6.74
N LEU A 34 6.02 16.46 5.86
CA LEU A 34 5.78 16.89 4.47
C LEU A 34 4.71 17.98 4.35
N TYR A 35 3.73 18.00 5.25
CA TYR A 35 2.59 18.90 5.23
C TYR A 35 2.46 19.67 6.57
N PRO A 36 3.32 20.67 6.83
CA PRO A 36 3.28 21.43 8.07
C PRO A 36 1.91 22.07 8.32
N GLY A 37 1.36 21.85 9.52
CA GLY A 37 0.06 22.37 9.94
C GLY A 37 -1.14 21.50 9.58
N LEU A 38 -0.95 20.37 8.88
CA LEU A 38 -2.00 19.36 8.70
C LEU A 38 -2.19 18.57 10.00
N ARG A 39 -3.45 18.42 10.46
CA ARG A 39 -3.79 17.51 11.55
C ARG A 39 -3.80 16.09 11.00
N VAL A 40 -2.84 15.26 11.45
CA VAL A 40 -2.69 13.88 10.99
C VAL A 40 -2.91 12.93 12.15
N HIS A 41 -3.84 12.01 11.97
CA HIS A 41 -4.09 10.89 12.86
C HIS A 41 -3.86 9.59 12.08
N ALA A 42 -3.41 8.54 12.76
CA ALA A 42 -3.21 7.23 12.17
C ALA A 42 -3.54 6.16 13.20
N ALA A 43 -4.26 5.12 12.81
CA ALA A 43 -4.64 4.02 13.68
C ALA A 43 -4.75 2.71 12.90
N TYR A 44 -4.55 1.60 13.61
CA TYR A 44 -4.84 0.25 13.11
C TYR A 44 -6.35 0.00 13.04
N LEU A 45 -6.77 -0.85 12.10
CA LEU A 45 -8.18 -1.19 11.88
C LEU A 45 -8.68 -2.31 12.79
N ASP A 46 -7.90 -3.37 12.98
CA ASP A 46 -8.42 -4.63 13.51
C ASP A 46 -8.50 -4.65 15.05
N ASP A 47 -7.91 -3.67 15.75
CA ASP A 47 -7.95 -3.53 17.22
C ASP A 47 -8.95 -2.48 17.73
N GLY A 48 -9.82 -1.93 16.87
CA GLY A 48 -10.80 -0.91 17.24
C GLY A 48 -10.23 0.51 17.41
N GLY A 49 -8.92 0.69 17.18
CA GLY A 49 -8.28 2.01 17.28
C GLY A 49 -8.84 3.04 16.30
N ILE A 50 -9.36 2.59 15.14
CA ILE A 50 -10.05 3.48 14.20
C ILE A 50 -11.41 3.95 14.72
N ASP A 51 -12.16 3.09 15.43
CA ASP A 51 -13.46 3.45 16.00
C ASP A 51 -13.30 4.51 17.09
N GLU A 52 -12.34 4.30 18.01
CA GLU A 52 -12.00 5.27 19.05
C GLU A 52 -11.55 6.61 18.45
N LEU A 53 -10.66 6.56 17.46
CA LEU A 53 -10.17 7.76 16.78
C LEU A 53 -11.29 8.54 16.08
N LEU A 54 -12.22 7.86 15.40
CA LEU A 54 -13.34 8.52 14.75
C LEU A 54 -14.34 9.09 15.76
N ALA A 55 -14.57 8.41 16.88
CA ALA A 55 -15.39 8.93 17.97
C ALA A 55 -14.79 10.19 18.63
N GLU A 56 -13.47 10.25 18.80
CA GLU A 56 -12.76 11.42 19.34
C GLU A 56 -12.81 12.64 18.42
N LEU A 57 -12.87 12.43 17.11
CA LEU A 57 -13.03 13.53 16.14
C LEU A 57 -14.40 14.22 16.27
N GLY A 58 -15.38 13.55 16.89
CA GLY A 58 -16.68 14.09 17.24
C GLY A 58 -17.65 14.20 16.06
N GLU A 59 -18.93 14.43 16.37
CA GLU A 59 -19.95 14.68 15.35
C GLU A 59 -19.68 16.00 14.63
N ASP A 60 -19.65 15.95 13.30
CA ASP A 60 -19.57 17.18 12.49
C ASP A 60 -20.89 17.96 12.60
N PRO A 61 -20.86 19.31 12.59
CA PRO A 61 -22.07 20.10 12.46
C PRO A 61 -22.86 19.67 11.21
N GLU A 62 -24.19 19.70 11.24
CA GLU A 62 -25.05 19.29 10.11
C GLU A 62 -24.74 20.06 8.81
N GLU A 63 -24.24 21.30 8.95
CA GLU A 63 -23.83 22.17 7.85
C GLU A 63 -22.32 22.49 7.92
N GLY A 64 -21.60 22.33 6.82
CA GLY A 64 -20.17 22.65 6.70
C GLY A 64 -19.33 21.55 6.02
N PRO A 65 -18.02 21.77 5.82
CA PRO A 65 -17.12 20.78 5.25
C PRO A 65 -16.89 19.58 6.19
N PRO A 66 -16.40 18.44 5.68
CA PRO A 66 -16.10 17.27 6.50
C PRO A 66 -15.04 17.59 7.57
N GLY A 67 -15.18 17.04 8.77
CA GLY A 67 -14.20 17.21 9.85
C GLY A 67 -12.90 16.43 9.63
N ALA A 68 -12.97 15.38 8.81
CA ALA A 68 -11.86 14.49 8.49
C ALA A 68 -11.96 13.87 7.08
N VAL A 69 -10.83 13.39 6.55
CA VAL A 69 -10.73 12.55 5.35
C VAL A 69 -9.99 11.27 5.75
N ILE A 70 -10.58 10.12 5.44
CA ILE A 70 -9.99 8.81 5.75
C ILE A 70 -9.27 8.29 4.52
N VAL A 71 -7.95 8.09 4.65
CA VAL A 71 -7.11 7.45 3.62
C VAL A 71 -6.77 6.03 4.07
N PRO A 72 -7.33 4.98 3.43
CA PRO A 72 -6.95 3.61 3.72
C PRO A 72 -5.54 3.35 3.19
N LEU A 73 -4.68 2.80 4.05
CA LEU A 73 -3.29 2.49 3.74
C LEU A 73 -3.19 1.14 3.01
N VAL A 74 -3.90 1.04 1.88
CA VAL A 74 -3.93 -0.13 0.99
C VAL A 74 -3.53 0.30 -0.42
N THR A 75 -2.79 -0.56 -1.13
CA THR A 75 -2.26 -0.25 -2.46
C THR A 75 -3.25 -0.49 -3.60
N GLY A 76 -4.33 -1.22 -3.34
CA GLY A 76 -5.38 -1.55 -4.30
C GLY A 76 -6.73 -1.82 -3.61
N PRO A 77 -7.78 -2.13 -4.38
CA PRO A 77 -9.10 -2.45 -3.82
C PRO A 77 -9.03 -3.57 -2.78
N TYR A 78 -9.54 -3.31 -1.57
CA TYR A 78 -9.56 -4.30 -0.50
C TYR A 78 -10.90 -4.29 0.25
N PRO A 79 -11.91 -5.06 -0.22
CA PRO A 79 -13.29 -4.96 0.27
C PRO A 79 -13.43 -5.03 1.80
N ARG A 80 -12.71 -5.97 2.45
CA ARG A 80 -12.70 -6.12 3.92
C ARG A 80 -12.34 -4.82 4.65
N VAL A 81 -11.28 -4.14 4.20
CA VAL A 81 -10.84 -2.86 4.79
C VAL A 81 -11.89 -1.78 4.61
N TYR A 82 -12.48 -1.69 3.40
CA TYR A 82 -13.52 -0.70 3.13
C TYR A 82 -14.83 -0.96 3.89
N ASP A 83 -15.18 -2.22 4.12
CA ASP A 83 -16.36 -2.59 4.93
C ASP A 83 -16.17 -2.17 6.39
N VAL A 84 -15.01 -2.45 6.99
CA VAL A 84 -14.66 -2.02 8.37
C VAL A 84 -14.71 -0.50 8.48
N LEU A 85 -14.08 0.22 7.55
CA LEU A 85 -14.06 1.68 7.56
C LEU A 85 -15.45 2.32 7.42
N ARG A 86 -16.31 1.75 6.56
CA ARG A 86 -17.69 2.21 6.43
C ARG A 86 -18.47 2.00 7.73
N GLY A 87 -18.33 0.83 8.36
CA GLY A 87 -18.97 0.52 9.64
C GLY A 87 -18.49 1.42 10.78
N ALA A 88 -17.19 1.67 10.90
CA ALA A 88 -16.62 2.56 11.93
C ALA A 88 -17.12 4.00 11.76
N ARG A 89 -17.12 4.50 10.50
CA ARG A 89 -17.65 5.84 10.19
C ARG A 89 -19.14 5.96 10.50
N GLU A 90 -19.94 4.97 10.12
CA GLU A 90 -21.40 4.94 10.40
C GLU A 90 -21.67 4.91 11.91
N THR A 91 -20.90 4.13 12.67
CA THR A 91 -21.02 4.02 14.13
C THR A 91 -20.64 5.32 14.83
N ALA A 92 -19.58 6.00 14.36
CA ALA A 92 -19.12 7.27 14.91
C ALA A 92 -19.98 8.47 14.50
N GLY A 93 -20.84 8.34 13.48
CA GLY A 93 -21.70 9.43 13.00
C GLY A 93 -20.96 10.59 12.32
N VAL A 94 -19.72 10.38 11.87
CA VAL A 94 -18.85 11.45 11.35
C VAL A 94 -18.93 11.60 9.82
N ARG A 95 -18.84 12.83 9.32
CA ARG A 95 -18.78 13.10 7.87
C ARG A 95 -17.33 13.02 7.41
N ALA A 96 -16.85 11.79 7.23
CA ALA A 96 -15.49 11.53 6.77
C ALA A 96 -15.48 10.76 5.43
N PRO A 97 -15.20 11.40 4.28
CA PRO A 97 -15.01 10.67 3.02
C PRO A 97 -13.85 9.68 3.14
N ILE A 98 -14.07 8.46 2.65
CA ILE A 98 -13.04 7.42 2.54
C ILE A 98 -12.49 7.47 1.12
N THR A 99 -11.18 7.62 0.96
CA THR A 99 -10.57 7.77 -0.37
C THR A 99 -10.43 6.45 -1.11
N GLU A 100 -10.19 6.55 -2.41
CA GLU A 100 -9.68 5.43 -3.23
C GLU A 100 -8.33 4.91 -2.69
N PRO A 101 -7.95 3.65 -3.01
CA PRO A 101 -6.68 3.04 -2.60
C PRO A 101 -5.47 3.85 -3.06
N LEU A 102 -4.29 3.66 -2.47
CA LEU A 102 -3.09 4.41 -2.86
C LEU A 102 -2.67 4.19 -4.33
N GLY A 103 -3.03 3.05 -4.92
CA GLY A 103 -2.73 2.70 -6.30
C GLY A 103 -3.95 2.62 -7.21
N PRO A 104 -3.73 2.38 -8.51
CA PRO A 104 -2.43 2.29 -9.20
C PRO A 104 -1.75 3.66 -9.43
N HIS A 105 -0.43 3.76 -9.19
CA HIS A 105 0.32 5.02 -9.37
C HIS A 105 1.81 4.80 -9.70
N PRO A 106 2.48 5.66 -10.51
CA PRO A 106 3.92 5.57 -10.80
C PRO A 106 4.85 5.54 -9.58
N LEU A 107 4.43 6.16 -8.47
CA LEU A 107 5.16 6.14 -7.20
C LEU A 107 5.22 4.75 -6.57
N LEU A 108 4.17 3.92 -6.72
CA LEU A 108 4.19 2.53 -6.26
C LEU A 108 5.21 1.72 -7.06
N ALA A 109 5.18 1.83 -8.40
CA ALA A 109 6.15 1.15 -9.25
C ALA A 109 7.60 1.60 -8.96
N GLN A 110 7.81 2.87 -8.64
CA GLN A 110 9.12 3.36 -8.19
C GLN A 110 9.54 2.73 -6.85
N ALA A 111 8.64 2.69 -5.86
CA ALA A 111 8.93 2.10 -4.56
C ALA A 111 9.24 0.60 -4.66
N LEU A 112 8.46 -0.15 -5.44
CA LEU A 112 8.72 -1.56 -5.72
C LEU A 112 10.09 -1.79 -6.38
N HIS A 113 10.47 -0.93 -7.33
CA HIS A 113 11.79 -1.00 -7.95
C HIS A 113 12.91 -0.77 -6.93
N VAL A 114 12.76 0.21 -6.02
CA VAL A 114 13.73 0.46 -4.95
C VAL A 114 13.83 -0.74 -4.02
N ARG A 115 12.70 -1.30 -3.55
CA ARG A 115 12.69 -2.51 -2.71
C ARG A 115 13.38 -3.71 -3.36
N LEU A 116 13.11 -3.95 -4.65
CA LEU A 116 13.81 -4.98 -5.41
C LEU A 116 15.32 -4.73 -5.51
N ALA A 117 15.73 -3.48 -5.71
CA ALA A 117 17.14 -3.12 -5.80
C ALA A 117 17.88 -3.26 -4.45
N GLU A 118 17.24 -2.85 -3.35
CA GLU A 118 17.74 -3.03 -1.98
C GLU A 118 17.96 -4.51 -1.65
N SER A 119 17.09 -5.39 -2.15
CA SER A 119 17.20 -6.84 -2.01
C SER A 119 18.13 -7.50 -3.06
N GLY A 120 18.76 -6.73 -3.95
CA GLY A 120 19.62 -7.27 -5.00
C GLY A 120 18.87 -8.03 -6.11
N LEU A 121 17.55 -7.92 -6.18
CA LEU A 121 16.69 -8.60 -7.15
C LEU A 121 16.49 -7.79 -8.44
N ALA A 122 16.77 -6.49 -8.38
CA ALA A 122 16.81 -5.59 -9.54
C ALA A 122 18.15 -4.85 -9.64
N ARG A 123 18.52 -4.45 -10.86
CA ARG A 123 19.68 -3.58 -11.08
C ARG A 123 19.35 -2.18 -10.59
N ALA A 124 20.13 -1.68 -9.63
CA ALA A 124 20.00 -0.33 -9.10
C ALA A 124 20.37 0.78 -10.12
N ASP A 125 21.23 0.48 -11.11
CA ASP A 125 21.62 1.43 -12.14
C ASP A 125 22.25 0.74 -13.37
N ARG A 126 22.10 1.32 -14.58
CA ARG A 126 22.71 0.82 -15.83
C ARG A 126 24.21 1.13 -15.95
N VAL A 127 24.73 2.02 -15.12
CA VAL A 127 26.08 2.62 -15.31
C VAL A 127 27.18 1.95 -14.48
N ARG A 128 26.86 1.17 -13.44
CA ARG A 128 27.89 0.47 -12.66
C ARG A 128 28.16 -0.93 -13.19
N ARG A 129 29.14 -1.01 -14.11
CA ARG A 129 29.87 -2.25 -14.42
C ARG A 129 30.58 -2.77 -13.17
N LEU A 130 30.60 -4.09 -13.03
CA LEU A 130 31.36 -4.92 -12.07
C LEU A 130 30.63 -5.25 -10.76
N GLY A 131 29.50 -5.95 -10.89
CA GLY A 131 28.92 -6.77 -9.83
C GLY A 131 28.01 -7.82 -10.44
N LEU A 132 28.34 -9.11 -10.27
CA LEU A 132 27.50 -10.26 -10.63
C LEU A 132 26.28 -10.30 -9.69
N VAL A 133 25.33 -9.38 -9.87
CA VAL A 133 24.05 -9.45 -9.17
C VAL A 133 23.03 -10.08 -10.11
N THR A 134 22.50 -11.22 -9.69
CA THR A 134 21.50 -12.00 -10.41
C THR A 134 20.20 -11.23 -10.48
N ALA A 135 20.06 -10.35 -11.47
CA ALA A 135 18.76 -9.74 -11.76
C ALA A 135 17.75 -10.86 -12.05
N ALA A 136 16.61 -10.80 -11.36
CA ALA A 136 15.46 -11.61 -11.70
C ALA A 136 15.12 -11.41 -13.18
N ASP A 137 14.77 -12.48 -13.88
CA ASP A 137 14.33 -12.43 -15.29
C ASP A 137 12.80 -12.43 -15.42
N GLY A 138 12.08 -12.36 -14.29
CA GLY A 138 10.66 -12.06 -14.19
C GLY A 138 10.29 -11.63 -12.77
N VAL A 139 9.22 -10.84 -12.62
CA VAL A 139 8.76 -10.34 -11.32
C VAL A 139 7.27 -10.61 -11.11
N ILE A 140 6.92 -10.99 -9.88
CA ILE A 140 5.54 -11.11 -9.43
C ILE A 140 5.21 -9.91 -8.54
N VAL A 141 4.23 -9.10 -8.92
CA VAL A 141 3.71 -8.04 -8.05
C VAL A 141 2.66 -8.65 -7.13
N ALA A 142 3.03 -8.87 -5.87
CA ALA A 142 2.16 -9.52 -4.90
C ALA A 142 1.26 -8.50 -4.20
N THR A 143 -0.07 -8.70 -4.22
CA THR A 143 -1.06 -7.80 -3.62
C THR A 143 -2.04 -8.57 -2.74
N VAL A 144 -2.79 -7.85 -1.90
CA VAL A 144 -3.96 -8.35 -1.15
C VAL A 144 -5.25 -7.74 -1.69
N GLY A 145 -6.40 -8.33 -1.35
CA GLY A 145 -7.71 -7.87 -1.81
C GLY A 145 -8.31 -8.70 -2.96
N GLY A 146 -7.74 -9.87 -3.23
CA GLY A 146 -8.25 -10.83 -4.22
C GLY A 146 -8.15 -10.35 -5.67
N GLU A 147 -9.01 -10.91 -6.53
CA GLU A 147 -8.94 -10.72 -7.99
C GLU A 147 -9.10 -9.25 -8.41
N GLY A 148 -9.90 -8.47 -7.68
CA GLY A 148 -10.06 -7.04 -7.92
C GLY A 148 -8.75 -6.26 -7.74
N ALA A 149 -7.98 -6.60 -6.71
CA ALA A 149 -6.67 -6.02 -6.47
C ALA A 149 -5.65 -6.47 -7.51
N VAL A 150 -5.66 -7.74 -7.92
CA VAL A 150 -4.78 -8.24 -8.98
C VAL A 150 -5.00 -7.47 -10.28
N ARG A 151 -6.26 -7.26 -10.69
CA ARG A 151 -6.58 -6.45 -11.88
C ARG A 151 -6.15 -4.99 -11.73
N ALA A 152 -6.35 -4.38 -10.56
CA ALA A 152 -5.90 -3.01 -10.32
C ALA A 152 -4.35 -2.89 -10.35
N ALA A 153 -3.65 -3.94 -9.94
CA ALA A 153 -2.19 -4.01 -9.94
C ALA A 153 -1.59 -4.16 -11.36
N ASP A 154 -2.38 -4.47 -12.40
CA ASP A 154 -1.89 -4.57 -13.79
C ASP A 154 -1.16 -3.30 -14.24
N MET A 155 -1.71 -2.11 -13.94
CA MET A 155 -1.05 -0.86 -14.32
C MET A 155 0.26 -0.64 -13.54
N THR A 156 0.31 -1.00 -12.26
CA THR A 156 1.55 -0.98 -11.46
C THR A 156 2.59 -1.95 -12.04
N ALA A 157 2.15 -3.15 -12.45
CA ALA A 157 3.01 -4.15 -13.09
C ALA A 157 3.59 -3.64 -14.42
N VAL A 158 2.77 -3.01 -15.28
CA VAL A 158 3.24 -2.38 -16.53
C VAL A 158 4.27 -1.29 -16.26
N LEU A 159 4.01 -0.41 -15.29
CA LEU A 159 4.92 0.67 -14.91
C LEU A 159 6.24 0.13 -14.33
N LEU A 160 6.20 -0.97 -13.59
CA LEU A 160 7.38 -1.65 -13.06
C LEU A 160 8.15 -2.39 -14.17
N ALA A 161 7.46 -3.08 -15.08
CA ALA A 161 8.05 -3.76 -16.23
C ALA A 161 8.85 -2.79 -17.11
N SER A 162 8.31 -1.58 -17.35
CA SER A 162 9.01 -0.54 -18.11
C SER A 162 10.35 -0.12 -17.48
N ARG A 163 10.47 -0.20 -16.15
CA ARG A 163 11.69 0.13 -15.40
C ARG A 163 12.70 -1.02 -15.39
N LEU A 164 12.20 -2.25 -15.28
CA LEU A 164 13.05 -3.44 -15.14
C LEU A 164 13.47 -4.07 -16.48
N ALA A 165 12.71 -3.84 -17.54
CA ALA A 165 12.84 -4.53 -18.83
C ALA A 165 12.75 -6.07 -18.72
N VAL A 166 11.90 -6.56 -17.81
CA VAL A 166 11.56 -7.99 -17.64
C VAL A 166 10.04 -8.14 -17.54
N PRO A 167 9.48 -9.35 -17.77
CA PRO A 167 8.06 -9.62 -17.53
C PRO A 167 7.67 -9.36 -16.08
N VAL A 168 6.57 -8.66 -15.87
CA VAL A 168 6.00 -8.40 -14.54
C VAL A 168 4.53 -8.76 -14.56
N VAL A 169 4.09 -9.60 -13.64
CA VAL A 169 2.71 -10.09 -13.58
C VAL A 169 2.18 -9.97 -12.14
N PRO A 170 0.97 -9.43 -11.93
CA PRO A 170 0.40 -9.36 -10.59
C PRO A 170 -0.16 -10.71 -10.12
N ALA A 171 -0.12 -10.94 -8.81
CA ALA A 171 -0.66 -12.12 -8.14
C ALA A 171 -1.24 -11.74 -6.77
N SER A 172 -2.24 -12.48 -6.32
CA SER A 172 -2.83 -12.32 -4.98
C SER A 172 -2.03 -13.12 -3.95
N LEU A 173 -1.86 -12.57 -2.76
CA LEU A 173 -1.37 -13.26 -1.56
C LEU A 173 -2.51 -14.01 -0.83
N ASP A 174 -3.74 -13.54 -0.99
CA ASP A 174 -4.94 -13.94 -0.24
C ASP A 174 -6.09 -14.41 -1.15
N GLY A 175 -5.80 -14.69 -2.42
CA GLY A 175 -6.82 -14.97 -3.44
C GLY A 175 -6.24 -15.54 -4.74
N ALA A 176 -6.98 -15.36 -5.83
CA ALA A 176 -6.61 -15.88 -7.15
C ALA A 176 -6.48 -14.76 -8.21
N PRO A 177 -5.58 -14.90 -9.20
CA PRO A 177 -4.55 -15.94 -9.31
C PRO A 177 -3.47 -15.78 -8.22
N GLY A 178 -3.06 -16.90 -7.62
CA GLY A 178 -2.09 -16.91 -6.52
C GLY A 178 -0.64 -16.82 -7.02
N LEU A 179 0.30 -16.64 -6.08
CA LEU A 179 1.74 -16.68 -6.38
C LEU A 179 2.18 -17.98 -7.10
N PRO A 180 1.75 -19.19 -6.68
CA PRO A 180 2.10 -20.43 -7.37
C PRO A 180 1.63 -20.47 -8.84
N ASP A 181 0.40 -20.02 -9.11
CA ASP A 181 -0.16 -19.98 -10.47
C ASP A 181 0.65 -19.06 -11.38
N VAL A 182 0.96 -17.87 -10.87
CA VAL A 182 1.70 -16.85 -11.63
C VAL A 182 3.17 -17.27 -11.82
N ALA A 183 3.79 -17.89 -10.82
CA ALA A 183 5.13 -18.44 -10.93
C ALA A 183 5.19 -19.53 -12.01
N GLU A 184 4.22 -20.46 -12.04
CA GLU A 184 4.15 -21.48 -13.09
C GLU A 184 3.96 -20.86 -14.48
N ARG A 185 3.10 -19.85 -14.61
CA ARG A 185 2.90 -19.11 -15.87
C ARG A 185 4.20 -18.44 -16.34
N LEU A 186 4.94 -17.78 -15.44
CA LEU A 186 6.23 -17.17 -15.78
C LEU A 186 7.24 -18.23 -16.23
N ARG A 187 7.34 -19.37 -15.55
CA ARG A 187 8.21 -20.49 -15.96
C ARG A 187 7.87 -21.00 -17.36
N LYS A 188 6.59 -21.13 -17.70
CA LYS A 188 6.13 -21.50 -19.06
C LYS A 188 6.54 -20.50 -20.14
N THR A 189 6.78 -19.23 -19.77
CA THR A 189 7.29 -18.19 -20.69
C THR A 189 8.82 -18.11 -20.75
N GLY A 190 9.54 -18.99 -20.04
CA GLY A 190 11.00 -19.05 -20.05
C GLY A 190 11.69 -18.26 -18.94
N VAL A 191 10.94 -17.72 -17.98
CA VAL A 191 11.51 -17.11 -16.75
C VAL A 191 12.13 -18.21 -15.89
N THR A 192 13.40 -18.03 -15.52
CA THR A 192 14.15 -19.01 -14.73
C THR A 192 14.35 -18.58 -13.28
N ARG A 193 14.30 -17.26 -13.03
CA ARG A 193 14.52 -16.63 -11.73
C ARG A 193 13.47 -15.54 -11.52
N ALA A 194 12.34 -15.96 -10.96
CA ALA A 194 11.29 -15.03 -10.53
C ALA A 194 11.70 -14.34 -9.22
N ALA A 195 11.32 -13.08 -9.06
CA ALA A 195 11.37 -12.36 -7.79
C ALA A 195 9.96 -11.87 -7.40
N ILE A 196 9.71 -11.76 -6.10
CA ILE A 196 8.48 -11.21 -5.57
C ILE A 196 8.71 -9.75 -5.19
N ALA A 197 7.82 -8.88 -5.67
CA ALA A 197 7.72 -7.48 -5.32
C ALA A 197 6.42 -7.25 -4.54
N PRO A 198 6.43 -7.27 -3.19
CA PRO A 198 5.22 -7.10 -2.40
C PRO A 198 4.71 -5.66 -2.52
N CYS A 199 3.56 -5.51 -3.18
CA CYS A 199 2.81 -4.26 -3.28
C CYS A 199 1.80 -4.18 -2.14
N ILE A 200 2.30 -4.31 -0.92
CA ILE A 200 1.57 -4.18 0.35
C ILE A 200 2.43 -3.33 1.28
N VAL A 201 1.83 -2.73 2.31
CA VAL A 201 2.57 -1.97 3.31
C VAL A 201 3.27 -2.90 4.30
N GLY A 202 2.63 -4.01 4.69
CA GLY A 202 3.14 -4.95 5.67
C GLY A 202 2.02 -5.58 6.51
N PRO A 203 1.27 -4.80 7.30
CA PRO A 203 0.35 -5.32 8.30
C PRO A 203 -0.95 -5.89 7.70
N GLU A 204 -1.12 -5.80 6.38
CA GLU A 204 -2.25 -6.43 5.69
C GLU A 204 -2.22 -7.97 5.72
N VAL A 205 -1.07 -8.58 6.02
CA VAL A 205 -0.89 -10.04 6.01
C VAL A 205 -0.15 -10.52 7.25
N ASP A 206 -0.44 -11.77 7.65
CA ASP A 206 0.22 -12.41 8.78
C ASP A 206 1.74 -12.49 8.61
N GLN A 207 2.45 -12.39 9.74
CA GLN A 207 3.90 -12.57 9.77
C GLN A 207 4.27 -13.95 9.21
N GLY A 208 5.17 -13.95 8.23
CA GLY A 208 5.65 -15.17 7.60
C GLY A 208 4.83 -15.68 6.41
N LEU A 209 3.62 -15.16 6.14
CA LEU A 209 2.84 -15.56 4.95
C LEU A 209 3.66 -15.36 3.67
N LEU A 210 4.23 -14.16 3.50
CA LEU A 210 5.05 -13.83 2.33
C LEU A 210 6.29 -14.72 2.23
N ALA A 211 6.95 -15.02 3.36
CA ALA A 211 8.13 -15.87 3.39
C ALA A 211 7.78 -17.32 3.01
N GLY A 212 6.68 -17.86 3.53
CA GLY A 212 6.20 -19.20 3.19
C GLY A 212 5.82 -19.33 1.71
N LEU A 213 5.12 -18.33 1.15
CA LEU A 213 4.79 -18.31 -0.28
C LEU A 213 6.03 -18.16 -1.17
N ALA A 214 7.02 -17.37 -0.73
CA ALA A 214 8.28 -17.22 -1.44
C ALA A 214 9.07 -18.55 -1.48
N GLU A 215 9.15 -19.26 -0.35
CA GLU A 215 9.75 -20.59 -0.26
C GLU A 215 9.03 -21.60 -1.14
N GLU A 216 7.69 -21.62 -1.12
CA GLU A 216 6.86 -22.54 -1.91
C GLU A 216 7.15 -22.42 -3.42
N ILE A 217 7.29 -21.20 -3.95
CA ILE A 217 7.54 -20.99 -5.37
C ILE A 217 9.02 -20.99 -5.75
N GLY A 218 9.92 -21.08 -4.76
CA GLY A 218 11.38 -21.02 -4.93
C GLY A 218 11.86 -19.67 -5.47
N ALA A 219 11.29 -18.56 -4.99
CA ALA A 219 11.63 -17.21 -5.41
C ALA A 219 12.11 -16.37 -4.23
N ASP A 220 13.03 -15.45 -4.50
CA ASP A 220 13.41 -14.43 -3.54
C ASP A 220 12.34 -13.32 -3.48
N SER A 221 12.11 -12.76 -2.29
CA SER A 221 11.16 -11.67 -2.09
C SER A 221 11.87 -10.40 -1.64
N ALA A 222 11.46 -9.27 -2.20
CA ALA A 222 11.79 -7.98 -1.63
C ALA A 222 11.01 -7.74 -0.33
N ALA A 223 11.41 -6.73 0.44
CA ALA A 223 10.63 -6.27 1.58
C ALA A 223 9.31 -5.60 1.13
N PRO A 224 8.24 -5.65 1.94
CA PRO A 224 7.05 -4.81 1.78
C PRO A 224 7.37 -3.32 1.65
N LEU A 225 6.41 -2.54 1.16
CA LEU A 225 6.58 -1.10 0.99
C LEU A 225 6.85 -0.42 2.33
N GLY A 226 6.17 -0.83 3.40
CA GLY A 226 6.26 -0.19 4.71
C GLY A 226 6.00 1.31 4.61
N THR A 227 6.75 2.08 5.39
CA THR A 227 6.67 3.54 5.46
C THR A 227 7.50 4.25 4.38
N HIS A 228 7.75 3.59 3.24
CA HIS A 228 8.55 4.13 2.15
C HIS A 228 8.04 5.54 1.73
N PRO A 229 8.92 6.52 1.43
CA PRO A 229 8.53 7.90 1.14
C PRO A 229 7.47 8.07 0.03
N ALA A 230 7.43 7.13 -0.92
CA ALA A 230 6.39 7.07 -1.95
C ALA A 230 4.98 6.84 -1.38
N VAL A 231 4.84 5.96 -0.36
CA VAL A 231 3.57 5.68 0.33
C VAL A 231 3.09 6.95 1.03
N VAL A 232 3.98 7.62 1.77
CA VAL A 232 3.69 8.89 2.47
C VAL A 232 3.20 9.97 1.49
N ARG A 233 3.86 10.10 0.33
CA ARG A 233 3.42 11.04 -0.72
C ARG A 233 2.07 10.68 -1.31
N LEU A 234 1.78 9.39 -1.51
CA LEU A 234 0.49 8.93 -2.02
C LEU A 234 -0.65 9.21 -1.03
N VAL A 235 -0.39 9.07 0.27
CA VAL A 235 -1.36 9.45 1.31
C VAL A 235 -1.73 10.93 1.17
N GLY A 236 -0.72 11.81 1.04
CA GLY A 236 -0.95 13.24 0.83
C GLY A 236 -1.72 13.55 -0.47
N LEU A 237 -1.38 12.88 -1.58
CA LEU A 237 -2.09 13.04 -2.85
C LEU A 237 -3.56 12.59 -2.75
N ARG A 238 -3.85 11.48 -2.07
CA ARG A 238 -5.24 11.01 -1.87
C ARG A 238 -6.04 11.97 -1.01
N TYR A 239 -5.42 12.55 0.00
CA TYR A 239 -6.01 13.61 0.80
C TYR A 239 -6.34 14.85 -0.05
N GLU A 240 -5.39 15.34 -0.84
CA GLU A 240 -5.61 16.51 -1.73
C GLU A 240 -6.74 16.26 -2.74
N VAL A 241 -6.77 15.11 -3.40
CA VAL A 241 -7.85 14.72 -4.32
C VAL A 241 -9.22 14.70 -3.62
N ALA A 242 -9.27 14.23 -2.38
CA ALA A 242 -10.52 14.21 -1.61
C ALA A 242 -10.99 15.62 -1.22
N LEU A 243 -10.07 16.54 -0.94
CA LEU A 243 -10.40 17.95 -0.70
C LEU A 243 -10.99 18.60 -1.94
N GLU A 244 -10.38 18.39 -3.11
CA GLU A 244 -10.87 18.91 -4.40
C GLU A 244 -12.25 18.33 -4.75
N ALA A 245 -12.49 17.05 -4.47
CA ALA A 245 -13.78 16.40 -4.74
C ALA A 245 -14.91 16.85 -3.81
N THR A 246 -14.59 17.46 -2.66
CA THR A 246 -15.57 17.88 -1.65
C THR A 246 -15.93 19.37 -1.77
N ASP A 247 -15.45 20.08 -2.80
CA ASP A 247 -15.64 21.53 -3.02
C ASP A 247 -15.38 22.36 -1.74
N LEU A 248 -14.20 22.17 -1.17
CA LEU A 248 -13.64 22.98 -0.07
C LEU A 248 -12.84 24.18 -0.57
#